data_AF-A0ABD3FQG8-F1
#
_entry.id   AF-A0ABD3FQG8-F1
#
_cell.length_a   1.000
_cell.length_b   1.000
_cell.length_c   1.000
_cell.angle_alpha   90.00
_cell.angle_beta   90.00
_cell.angle_gamma   90.00
#
_symmetry.space_group_name_H-M   'P 1'
#
loop_
_entity.id
_entity.type
_entity.pdbx_description
1 polymer ?
#
loop_
_entity_poly.entity_id
_entity_poly.type
_entity_poly.pdbx_seq_one_letter_code
_entity_poly.pdbx_strand_id
1 'polypeptide(L)'
;MSTGSVSGSARRSVRAEAKKAPSNAVADRLRATEEALRAAQATIARQEKREEELRRLVVSHGIAQDATEANPAVEAKVGALKAVHEQKVRLLMQSINQLQQQLKGLKAQEKEHRRSALIQDLREQQREQELIIDVLKQTLLEKLPEFQDSPTLVNDFVLKKTAGNSLKIRPKSREELENELHALGKNFQRTVEKLKQEQRNAASKEEKSGEEEEDTKEEELLNNDPVDAVLPDEALYEELEQLRAQVASKSVTIHAQAEEMAEIYAELDKLRVVEDQIVRKKHKIALLRDQLERRQAENVELVQEKEDLAEKYLQLQEETQFLRDISMEDAGAKDEERLQQLELIQSLRSRELELQDELEHQQKKWATDRDTMHQRLRLLEKEKKLAEDEAARGGEEVLNLQQKRGALQQEVHELKMAVQEEQDQKLLLASRIEELETKLVQLEALSQEEREANARAATEKLAALEALLEEKSISMKKADRQLNAAKLLARQARKEKESLVLRVSKLEADLQEAGQNTAKV
;
A
#
# COMPACT_ATOMS: atom_id res chain seq x y z
N MET A 1 49.63 41.58 22.10
CA MET A 1 48.46 41.64 21.20
C MET A 1 48.69 40.73 20.01
N SER A 2 47.67 39.95 19.66
CA SER A 2 47.47 39.09 18.47
C SER A 2 48.50 37.99 18.17
N THR A 3 48.24 36.70 18.46
CA THR A 3 47.27 35.71 17.89
C THR A 3 47.63 35.17 16.50
N GLY A 4 47.70 33.83 16.40
CA GLY A 4 47.61 33.07 15.13
C GLY A 4 48.47 31.81 15.15
N SER A 5 48.12 30.80 15.96
CA SER A 5 47.30 29.63 15.56
C SER A 5 48.06 28.60 14.73
N VAL A 6 48.64 27.62 15.41
CA VAL A 6 49.14 26.35 14.85
C VAL A 6 48.02 25.32 15.01
N SER A 7 47.36 24.94 13.92
CA SER A 7 46.38 23.85 13.90
C SER A 7 47.07 22.53 13.56
N GLY A 8 47.39 21.76 14.60
CA GLY A 8 47.71 20.35 14.48
C GLY A 8 46.48 19.56 14.06
N SER A 9 46.54 18.92 12.90
CA SER A 9 45.49 17.99 12.44
C SER A 9 45.67 16.64 13.13
N ALA A 10 45.14 16.54 14.35
CA ALA A 10 44.90 15.28 15.02
C ALA A 10 43.83 14.51 14.23
N ARG A 11 44.22 13.45 13.54
CA ARG A 11 43.30 12.43 13.03
C ARG A 11 42.67 11.72 14.23
N ARG A 12 41.59 12.30 14.76
CA ARG A 12 40.64 11.62 15.63
C ARG A 12 40.03 10.47 14.84
N SER A 13 40.22 9.26 15.34
CA SER A 13 39.45 8.08 14.98
C SER A 13 37.97 8.34 15.29
N VAL A 14 37.20 8.72 14.27
CA VAL A 14 35.74 8.68 14.34
C VAL A 14 35.34 7.22 14.15
N ARG A 15 35.42 6.44 15.23
CA ARG A 15 34.67 5.19 15.39
C ARG A 15 33.55 5.47 16.39
N ALA A 16 32.60 6.29 15.95
CA ALA A 16 31.36 6.53 16.67
C ALA A 16 30.43 5.32 16.48
N GLU A 17 30.22 4.60 17.58
CA GLU A 17 28.91 4.09 18.01
C GLU A 17 28.01 3.41 16.97
N ALA A 18 28.48 2.32 16.37
CA ALA A 18 27.59 1.33 15.76
C ALA A 18 27.55 0.09 16.65
N LYS A 19 26.79 0.12 17.77
CA LYS A 19 26.41 -1.05 18.61
C LYS A 19 25.49 -0.69 19.79
N LYS A 20 24.30 -0.12 19.52
CA LYS A 20 23.19 -0.07 20.50
C LYS A 20 21.80 -0.27 19.88
N ALA A 21 21.73 -0.77 18.64
CA ALA A 21 20.50 -0.86 17.85
C ALA A 21 19.56 -2.08 18.12
N PRO A 22 19.97 -3.25 18.65
CA PRO A 22 19.05 -4.40 18.71
C PRO A 22 18.06 -4.35 19.88
N SER A 23 18.36 -3.60 20.96
CA SER A 23 17.48 -3.48 22.14
C SER A 23 16.18 -2.72 21.85
N ASN A 24 16.22 -1.74 20.94
CA ASN A 24 15.07 -0.89 20.66
C ASN A 24 14.07 -1.56 19.72
N ALA A 25 14.54 -2.41 18.80
CA ALA A 25 13.68 -3.06 17.81
C ALA A 25 12.62 -3.99 18.42
N VAL A 26 12.95 -4.70 19.51
CA VAL A 26 11.98 -5.58 20.20
C VAL A 26 11.00 -4.76 21.02
N ALA A 27 11.47 -3.70 21.69
CA ALA A 27 10.61 -2.78 22.43
C ALA A 27 9.63 -2.03 21.51
N ASP A 28 10.07 -1.63 20.32
CA ASP A 28 9.23 -0.95 19.33
C ASP A 28 8.18 -1.90 18.74
N ARG A 29 8.55 -3.16 18.45
CA ARG A 29 7.58 -4.20 18.04
C ARG A 29 6.57 -4.52 19.13
N LEU A 30 7.01 -4.54 20.39
CA LEU A 30 6.12 -4.75 21.53
C LEU A 30 5.12 -3.61 21.67
N ARG A 31 5.55 -2.35 21.55
CA ARG A 31 4.63 -1.20 21.53
C ARG A 31 3.63 -1.26 20.37
N ALA A 32 4.10 -1.55 19.16
CA ALA A 32 3.23 -1.64 17.99
C ALA A 32 2.18 -2.75 18.13
N THR A 33 2.55 -3.91 18.69
CA THR A 33 1.61 -5.02 18.93
C THR A 33 0.64 -4.73 20.09
N GLU A 34 1.06 -4.00 21.13
CA GLU A 34 0.17 -3.53 22.21
C GLU A 34 -0.85 -2.51 21.69
N GLU A 35 -0.44 -1.60 20.81
CA GLU A 35 -1.33 -0.63 20.17
C GLU A 35 -2.32 -1.30 19.22
N ALA A 36 -1.87 -2.27 18.42
CA ALA A 36 -2.74 -3.06 17.56
C ALA A 36 -3.79 -3.87 18.35
N LEU A 37 -3.39 -4.48 19.48
CA LEU A 37 -4.33 -5.19 20.36
C LEU A 37 -5.36 -4.23 20.97
N ARG A 38 -4.93 -3.07 21.47
CA ARG A 38 -5.86 -2.05 22.00
C ARG A 38 -6.83 -1.56 20.93
N ALA A 39 -6.35 -1.34 19.71
CA ALA A 39 -7.20 -0.93 18.59
C ALA A 39 -8.25 -2.00 18.26
N ALA A 40 -7.85 -3.28 18.18
CA ALA A 40 -8.77 -4.39 17.95
C ALA A 40 -9.83 -4.49 19.06
N GLN A 41 -9.44 -4.43 20.33
CA GLN A 41 -10.36 -4.44 21.47
C GLN A 41 -11.33 -3.25 21.44
N ALA A 42 -10.85 -2.05 21.08
CA ALA A 42 -11.69 -0.86 20.95
C ALA A 42 -12.71 -0.99 19.81
N THR A 43 -12.37 -1.68 18.71
CA THR A 43 -13.34 -1.91 17.62
C THR A 43 -14.47 -2.85 18.02
N ILE A 44 -14.19 -3.88 18.82
CA ILE A 44 -15.22 -4.79 19.36
C ILE A 44 -16.11 -4.06 20.34
N ALA A 45 -15.55 -3.32 21.30
CA ALA A 45 -16.35 -2.56 22.26
C ALA A 45 -17.28 -1.53 21.57
N ARG A 46 -16.85 -0.94 20.44
CA ARG A 46 -17.71 -0.07 19.62
C ARG A 46 -18.80 -0.85 18.89
N GLN A 47 -18.52 -2.06 18.42
CA GLN A 47 -19.51 -2.92 17.77
C GLN A 47 -20.54 -3.44 18.78
N GLU A 48 -20.12 -3.88 19.96
CA GLU A 48 -20.99 -4.30 21.06
C GLU A 48 -21.91 -3.17 21.50
N LYS A 49 -21.39 -1.94 21.67
CA LYS A 49 -22.23 -0.77 21.97
C LYS A 49 -23.26 -0.48 20.88
N ARG A 50 -22.86 -0.56 19.60
CA ARG A 50 -23.81 -0.40 18.49
C ARG A 50 -24.86 -1.50 18.47
N GLU A 51 -24.51 -2.73 18.81
CA GLU A 51 -25.46 -3.82 18.95
C GLU A 51 -26.41 -3.62 20.14
N GLU A 52 -25.91 -3.15 21.28
CA GLU A 52 -26.74 -2.81 22.43
C GLU A 52 -27.71 -1.68 22.10
N GLU A 53 -27.25 -0.64 21.38
CA GLU A 53 -28.08 0.46 20.89
C GLU A 53 -29.14 -0.04 19.89
N LEU A 54 -28.76 -0.91 18.94
CA LEU A 54 -29.69 -1.53 18.00
C LEU A 54 -30.71 -2.43 18.71
N ARG A 55 -30.28 -3.24 19.69
CA ARG A 55 -31.17 -4.05 20.53
C ARG A 55 -32.12 -3.17 21.34
N ARG A 56 -31.64 -2.07 21.91
CA ARG A 56 -32.49 -1.08 22.59
C ARG A 56 -33.49 -0.43 21.65
N LEU A 57 -33.11 -0.09 20.42
CA LEU A 57 -34.00 0.47 19.41
C LEU A 57 -35.07 -0.54 18.97
N VAL A 58 -34.71 -1.82 18.79
CA VAL A 58 -35.68 -2.89 18.46
C VAL A 58 -36.69 -3.08 19.59
N VAL A 59 -36.23 -3.04 20.86
CA VAL A 59 -37.10 -3.12 22.04
C VAL A 59 -37.98 -1.87 22.18
N SER A 60 -37.44 -0.67 21.94
CA SER A 60 -38.20 0.59 22.07
C SER A 60 -39.19 0.81 20.93
N HIS A 61 -38.96 0.25 19.75
CA HIS A 61 -39.88 0.28 18.61
C HIS A 61 -40.91 -0.87 18.65
N GLY A 62 -40.94 -1.69 19.71
CA GLY A 62 -41.96 -2.72 19.88
C GLY A 62 -41.96 -3.81 18.81
N ILE A 63 -40.82 -4.09 18.17
CA ILE A 63 -40.70 -5.14 17.13
C ILE A 63 -40.30 -6.48 17.77
N ALA A 64 -40.94 -6.81 18.88
CA ALA A 64 -40.86 -8.15 19.43
C ALA A 64 -42.29 -8.64 19.65
N GLN A 65 -42.66 -9.62 18.81
CA GLN A 65 -43.89 -10.42 18.85
C GLN A 65 -45.13 -9.74 18.25
N ASP A 66 -45.21 -9.79 16.92
CA ASP A 66 -46.38 -10.29 16.17
C ASP A 66 -46.27 -9.85 14.70
N ALA A 67 -45.54 -10.64 13.90
CA ALA A 67 -45.62 -10.57 12.45
C ALA A 67 -45.33 -11.96 11.87
N THR A 68 -46.28 -12.86 12.08
CA THR A 68 -46.42 -14.17 11.41
C THR A 68 -46.68 -14.05 9.90
N GLU A 69 -46.18 -13.00 9.24
CA GLU A 69 -46.20 -12.79 7.79
C GLU A 69 -44.92 -12.07 7.30
N ALA A 70 -43.78 -12.29 7.95
CA ALA A 70 -42.50 -11.79 7.44
C ALA A 70 -42.02 -12.68 6.28
N ASN A 71 -42.20 -12.18 5.06
CA ASN A 71 -41.73 -12.73 3.79
C ASN A 71 -40.43 -13.59 3.95
N PRO A 72 -40.41 -14.89 3.59
CA PRO A 72 -39.30 -15.81 3.87
C PRO A 72 -37.94 -15.34 3.31
N ALA A 73 -37.96 -14.47 2.31
CA ALA A 73 -36.77 -13.82 1.77
C ALA A 73 -36.10 -12.84 2.76
N VAL A 74 -36.85 -12.22 3.68
CA VAL A 74 -36.33 -11.30 4.70
C VAL A 74 -35.70 -12.07 5.85
N GLU A 75 -36.34 -13.15 6.32
CA GLU A 75 -35.75 -14.04 7.34
C GLU A 75 -34.46 -14.70 6.83
N ALA A 76 -34.44 -15.16 5.57
CA ALA A 76 -33.23 -15.71 4.95
C ALA A 76 -32.09 -14.66 4.89
N LYS A 77 -32.40 -13.39 4.59
CA LYS A 77 -31.42 -12.30 4.59
C LYS A 77 -30.91 -11.97 6.00
N VAL A 78 -31.78 -11.94 7.01
CA VAL A 78 -31.37 -11.73 8.42
C VAL A 78 -30.53 -12.91 8.91
N GLY A 79 -30.87 -14.15 8.54
CA GLY A 79 -30.07 -15.34 8.84
C GLY A 79 -28.68 -15.29 8.20
N ALA A 80 -28.59 -14.90 6.93
CA ALA A 80 -27.30 -14.73 6.23
C ALA A 80 -26.45 -13.61 6.86
N LEU A 81 -27.05 -12.48 7.24
CA LEU A 81 -26.37 -11.39 7.95
C LEU A 81 -25.83 -11.82 9.32
N LYS A 82 -26.59 -12.60 10.08
CA LYS A 82 -26.14 -13.19 11.35
C LYS A 82 -24.97 -14.15 11.16
N ALA A 83 -25.04 -15.03 10.14
CA ALA A 83 -23.95 -15.96 9.83
C ALA A 83 -22.65 -15.25 9.45
N VAL A 84 -22.73 -14.20 8.61
CA VAL A 84 -21.56 -13.36 8.24
C VAL A 84 -21.00 -12.63 9.46
N HIS A 85 -21.88 -12.11 10.33
CA HIS A 85 -21.46 -11.45 11.56
C HIS A 85 -20.74 -12.42 12.51
N GLU A 86 -21.31 -13.60 12.77
CA GLU A 86 -20.66 -14.63 13.58
C GLU A 86 -19.31 -15.07 13.02
N GLN A 87 -19.21 -15.24 11.69
CA GLN A 87 -17.95 -15.57 11.04
C GLN A 87 -16.91 -14.46 11.26
N LYS A 88 -17.32 -13.19 11.16
CA LYS A 88 -16.45 -12.03 11.43
C LYS A 88 -16.01 -11.96 12.89
N VAL A 89 -16.90 -12.23 13.84
CA VAL A 89 -16.57 -12.30 15.27
C VAL A 89 -15.57 -13.44 15.55
N ARG A 90 -15.77 -14.63 14.97
CA ARG A 90 -14.84 -15.76 15.10
C ARG A 90 -13.45 -15.41 14.54
N LEU A 91 -13.38 -14.78 13.36
CA LEU A 91 -12.12 -14.34 12.76
C LEU A 91 -11.42 -13.25 13.60
N LEU A 92 -12.17 -12.30 14.16
CA LEU A 92 -11.63 -11.28 15.07
C LEU A 92 -11.09 -11.90 16.37
N MET A 93 -11.82 -12.84 16.98
CA MET A 93 -11.34 -13.56 18.17
C MET A 93 -10.05 -14.36 17.87
N GLN A 94 -9.97 -15.02 16.71
CA GLN A 94 -8.75 -15.71 16.28
C GLN A 94 -7.58 -14.74 16.13
N SER A 95 -7.78 -13.58 15.49
CA SER A 95 -6.75 -12.55 15.33
C SER A 95 -6.30 -11.96 16.69
N ILE A 96 -7.22 -11.72 17.61
CA ILE A 96 -6.90 -11.26 18.97
C ILE A 96 -6.07 -12.30 19.72
N ASN A 97 -6.44 -13.57 19.65
CA ASN A 97 -5.69 -14.64 20.30
C ASN A 97 -4.26 -14.76 19.72
N GLN A 98 -4.10 -14.59 18.41
CA GLN A 98 -2.79 -14.53 17.76
C GLN A 98 -1.97 -13.32 18.24
N LEU A 99 -2.56 -12.12 18.28
CA LEU A 99 -1.90 -10.91 18.78
C LEU A 99 -1.52 -11.04 20.26
N GLN A 100 -2.36 -11.67 21.08
CA GLN A 100 -2.06 -11.94 22.49
C GLN A 100 -0.90 -12.92 22.67
N GLN A 101 -0.83 -13.98 21.84
CA GLN A 101 0.30 -14.91 21.85
C GLN A 101 1.59 -14.23 21.40
N GLN A 102 1.55 -13.42 20.34
CA GLN A 102 2.69 -12.63 19.89
C GLN A 102 3.17 -11.65 20.97
N LEU A 103 2.25 -10.98 21.67
CA LEU A 103 2.58 -10.10 22.79
C LEU A 103 3.23 -10.84 23.97
N LYS A 104 2.73 -12.03 24.31
CA LYS A 104 3.35 -12.87 25.35
C LYS A 104 4.78 -13.27 24.96
N GLY A 105 4.99 -13.66 23.70
CA GLY A 105 6.32 -14.00 23.17
C GLY A 105 7.29 -12.81 23.19
N LEU A 106 6.86 -11.65 22.68
CA LEU A 106 7.68 -10.44 22.68
C LEU A 106 8.01 -9.95 24.10
N LYS A 107 7.09 -10.08 25.06
CA LYS A 107 7.35 -9.76 26.48
C LYS A 107 8.39 -10.67 27.12
N ALA A 108 8.43 -11.94 26.75
CA ALA A 108 9.46 -12.87 27.22
C ALA A 108 10.83 -12.48 26.64
N GLN A 109 10.89 -12.22 25.34
CA GLN A 109 12.13 -11.77 24.67
C GLN A 109 12.65 -10.44 25.22
N GLU A 110 11.79 -9.45 25.48
CA GLU A 110 12.19 -8.18 26.09
C GLU A 110 12.81 -8.38 27.49
N LYS A 111 12.22 -9.26 28.31
CA LYS A 111 12.77 -9.59 29.63
C LYS A 111 14.13 -10.29 29.53
N GLU A 112 14.31 -11.18 28.56
CA GLU A 112 15.60 -11.85 28.30
C GLU A 112 16.66 -10.88 27.77
N HIS A 113 16.30 -9.99 26.86
CA HIS A 113 17.21 -8.94 26.37
C HIS A 113 17.62 -8.00 27.50
N ARG A 114 16.68 -7.60 28.37
CA ARG A 114 16.96 -6.76 29.54
C ARG A 114 17.85 -7.48 30.55
N ARG A 115 17.60 -8.77 30.82
CA ARG A 115 18.46 -9.59 31.68
C ARG A 115 19.86 -9.73 31.10
N SER A 116 19.97 -9.95 29.78
CA SER A 116 21.24 -10.09 29.09
C SER A 116 22.04 -8.79 29.10
N ALA A 117 21.39 -7.65 28.85
CA ALA A 117 21.99 -6.34 28.96
C ALA A 117 22.50 -6.08 30.39
N LEU A 118 21.68 -6.36 31.43
CA LEU A 118 22.11 -6.23 32.82
C LEU A 118 23.32 -7.13 33.15
N ILE A 119 23.35 -8.37 32.65
CA ILE A 119 24.50 -9.26 32.84
C ILE A 119 25.74 -8.71 32.14
N GLN A 120 25.61 -8.15 30.94
CA GLN A 120 26.71 -7.51 30.22
C GLN A 120 27.25 -6.31 31.00
N ASP A 121 26.35 -5.41 31.45
CA ASP A 121 26.72 -4.24 32.26
C ASP A 121 27.41 -4.66 33.57
N LEU A 122 26.89 -5.67 34.27
CA LEU A 122 27.52 -6.20 35.50
C LEU A 122 28.90 -6.81 35.21
N ARG A 123 29.09 -7.50 34.09
CA ARG A 123 30.39 -8.04 33.67
C ARG A 123 31.37 -6.96 33.24
N GLU A 124 30.90 -5.85 32.69
CA GLU A 124 31.73 -4.68 32.38
C GLU A 124 32.16 -3.97 33.66
N GLN A 125 31.22 -3.70 34.58
CA GLN A 125 31.52 -3.14 35.90
C GLN A 125 32.50 -4.01 36.69
N GLN A 126 32.34 -5.34 36.66
CA GLN A 126 33.28 -6.24 37.32
C GLN A 126 34.69 -6.13 36.73
N ARG A 127 34.83 -6.09 35.40
CA ARG A 127 36.13 -5.93 34.73
C ARG A 127 36.77 -4.58 35.03
N GLU A 128 35.98 -3.50 35.09
CA GLU A 128 36.46 -2.18 35.48
C GLU A 128 36.94 -2.16 36.94
N GLN A 129 36.19 -2.80 37.85
CA GLN A 129 36.60 -2.94 39.25
C GLN A 129 37.88 -3.74 39.40
N GLU A 130 38.03 -4.85 38.66
CA GLU A 130 39.27 -5.65 38.63
C GLU A 130 40.46 -4.82 38.12
N LEU A 131 40.26 -4.01 37.07
CA LEU A 131 41.31 -3.13 36.55
C LEU A 131 41.72 -2.05 37.58
N ILE A 132 40.74 -1.46 38.27
CA ILE A 132 41.00 -0.48 39.35
C ILE A 132 41.81 -1.14 40.47
N ILE A 133 41.45 -2.37 40.85
CA ILE A 133 42.18 -3.15 41.85
C ILE A 133 43.61 -3.42 41.38
N ASP A 134 43.82 -3.80 40.13
CA ASP A 134 45.16 -4.07 39.60
C ASP A 134 46.04 -2.80 39.59
N VAL A 135 45.49 -1.66 39.20
CA VAL A 135 46.18 -0.36 39.28
C VAL A 135 46.47 0.02 40.73
N LEU A 136 45.54 -0.22 41.65
CA LEU A 136 45.75 0.01 43.09
C LEU A 136 46.86 -0.88 43.64
N LYS A 137 46.86 -2.18 43.35
CA LYS A 137 47.92 -3.12 43.74
C LYS A 137 49.28 -2.65 43.24
N GLN A 138 49.36 -2.27 41.96
CA GLN A 138 50.60 -1.76 41.36
C GLN A 138 51.06 -0.47 42.04
N THR A 139 50.14 0.46 42.30
CA THR A 139 50.46 1.73 42.98
C THR A 139 50.94 1.49 44.42
N LEU A 140 50.34 0.54 45.13
CA LEU A 140 50.76 0.16 46.49
C LEU A 140 52.16 -0.47 46.47
N LEU A 141 52.46 -1.34 45.51
CA LEU A 141 53.79 -1.92 45.33
C LEU A 141 54.85 -0.86 45.00
N GLU A 142 54.53 0.11 44.14
CA GLU A 142 55.48 1.13 43.71
C GLU A 142 55.73 2.24 44.75
N LYS A 143 54.68 2.65 45.48
CA LYS A 143 54.73 3.85 46.33
C LYS A 143 54.99 3.57 47.80
N LEU A 144 54.75 2.36 48.29
CA LEU A 144 54.87 2.03 49.71
C LEU A 144 55.94 0.96 49.94
N PRO A 145 57.01 1.27 50.70
CA PRO A 145 58.11 0.33 50.94
C PRO A 145 57.66 -0.91 51.73
N GLU A 146 56.62 -0.79 52.57
CA GLU A 146 56.05 -1.90 53.35
C GLU A 146 55.47 -3.03 52.48
N PHE A 147 55.14 -2.74 51.22
CA PHE A 147 54.46 -3.66 50.31
C PHE A 147 55.37 -4.23 49.22
N GLN A 148 56.57 -3.69 49.02
CA GLN A 148 57.49 -4.07 47.91
C GLN A 148 57.92 -5.55 47.95
N ASP A 149 58.08 -6.12 49.15
CA ASP A 149 58.67 -7.45 49.31
C ASP A 149 57.63 -8.59 49.35
N SER A 150 56.34 -8.27 49.42
CA SER A 150 55.29 -9.28 49.64
C SER A 150 54.00 -8.96 48.89
N PRO A 151 53.79 -9.53 47.69
CA PRO A 151 52.54 -9.37 46.94
C PRO A 151 51.33 -9.93 47.70
N THR A 152 51.53 -10.92 48.57
CA THR A 152 50.47 -11.44 49.45
C THR A 152 49.97 -10.41 50.46
N LEU A 153 50.85 -9.53 50.96
CA LEU A 153 50.48 -8.48 51.92
C LEU A 153 49.61 -7.42 51.26
N VAL A 154 49.88 -7.10 49.99
CA VAL A 154 49.08 -6.17 49.17
C VAL A 154 47.69 -6.76 48.93
N ASN A 155 47.63 -8.03 48.56
CA ASN A 155 46.36 -8.73 48.36
C ASN A 155 45.52 -8.77 49.63
N ASP A 156 46.12 -9.06 50.79
CA ASP A 156 45.41 -9.05 52.09
C ASP A 156 44.92 -7.64 52.47
N PHE A 157 45.71 -6.60 52.17
CA PHE A 157 45.32 -5.22 52.41
C PHE A 157 44.14 -4.80 51.52
N VAL A 158 44.19 -5.13 50.22
CA VAL A 158 43.10 -4.88 49.29
C VAL A 158 41.84 -5.62 49.74
N LEU A 159 41.93 -6.91 50.05
CA LEU A 159 40.81 -7.72 50.53
C LEU A 159 40.14 -7.13 51.76
N LYS A 160 40.93 -6.68 52.75
CA LYS A 160 40.41 -6.07 53.97
C LYS A 160 39.67 -4.74 53.71
N LYS A 161 39.94 -4.08 52.59
CA LYS A 161 39.35 -2.80 52.20
C LYS A 161 38.20 -2.93 51.20
N THR A 162 38.19 -3.99 50.38
CA THR A 162 37.21 -4.18 49.31
C THR A 162 36.17 -5.26 49.62
N ALA A 163 36.48 -6.24 50.48
CA ALA A 163 35.54 -7.29 50.85
C ALA A 163 34.65 -6.85 52.04
N GLY A 164 33.44 -6.39 51.74
CA GLY A 164 32.45 -5.98 52.76
C GLY A 164 31.63 -7.12 53.39
N ASN A 165 31.66 -8.34 52.83
CA ASN A 165 30.79 -9.44 53.22
C ASN A 165 31.56 -10.64 53.80
N SER A 166 30.91 -11.35 54.74
CA SER A 166 31.43 -12.56 55.38
C SER A 166 31.89 -13.61 54.35
N LEU A 167 33.09 -14.16 54.57
CA LEU A 167 33.75 -15.19 53.74
C LEU A 167 32.88 -16.42 53.46
N LYS A 168 31.88 -16.72 54.30
CA LYS A 168 31.04 -17.92 54.18
C LYS A 168 29.92 -17.82 53.14
N ILE A 169 29.58 -16.63 52.66
CA ILE A 169 28.35 -16.37 51.89
C ILE A 169 28.67 -15.84 50.48
N ARG A 170 29.93 -15.55 50.17
CA ARG A 170 30.35 -15.02 48.88
C ARG A 170 31.32 -15.97 48.15
N PRO A 171 31.35 -15.94 46.81
CA PRO A 171 32.44 -16.53 46.05
C PRO A 171 33.79 -15.94 46.45
N LYS A 172 34.85 -16.75 46.37
CA LYS A 172 36.21 -16.30 46.64
C LYS A 172 36.61 -15.23 45.63
N SER A 173 37.21 -14.15 46.11
CA SER A 173 37.76 -13.09 45.24
C SER A 173 39.06 -13.56 44.57
N ARG A 174 39.42 -12.91 43.46
CA ARG A 174 40.66 -13.19 42.72
C ARG A 174 41.90 -13.15 43.64
N GLU A 175 41.97 -12.18 44.53
CA GLU A 175 43.06 -12.01 45.51
C GLU A 175 43.15 -13.18 46.50
N GLU A 176 42.00 -13.73 46.93
CA GLU A 176 41.96 -14.88 47.84
C GLU A 176 42.49 -16.13 47.15
N LEU A 177 42.14 -16.31 45.87
CA LEU A 177 42.65 -17.40 45.05
C LEU A 177 44.15 -17.26 44.75
N GLU A 178 44.63 -16.04 44.47
CA GLU A 178 46.06 -15.75 44.29
C GLU A 178 46.85 -16.08 45.57
N ASN A 179 46.32 -15.71 46.75
CA ASN A 179 46.94 -16.01 48.03
C ASN A 179 46.94 -17.53 48.35
N GLU A 180 45.84 -18.23 48.03
CA GLU A 180 45.76 -19.70 48.16
C GLU A 180 46.76 -20.41 47.24
N LEU A 181 46.89 -19.98 45.98
CA LEU A 181 47.88 -20.50 45.04
C LEU A 181 49.30 -20.29 45.56
N HIS A 182 49.60 -19.11 46.10
CA HIS A 182 50.91 -18.80 46.65
C HIS A 182 51.20 -19.64 47.91
N ALA A 183 50.22 -19.85 48.78
CA ALA A 183 50.34 -20.74 49.94
C ALA A 183 50.56 -22.20 49.53
N LEU A 184 49.83 -22.67 48.52
CA LEU A 184 49.96 -24.01 47.97
C LEU A 184 51.35 -24.21 47.32
N GLY A 185 51.85 -23.21 46.60
CA GLY A 185 53.20 -23.20 46.03
C GLY A 185 54.30 -23.30 47.10
N LYS A 186 54.17 -22.57 48.21
CA LYS A 186 55.08 -22.67 49.37
C LYS A 186 55.03 -24.05 50.03
N ASN A 187 53.83 -24.63 50.17
CA ASN A 187 53.68 -25.97 50.73
C ASN A 187 54.30 -27.03 49.82
N PHE A 188 54.12 -26.89 48.50
CA PHE A 188 54.75 -27.76 47.51
C PHE A 188 56.28 -27.66 47.54
N GLN A 189 56.85 -26.45 47.64
CA GLN A 189 58.29 -26.29 47.78
C GLN A 189 58.81 -26.95 49.06
N ARG A 190 58.12 -26.78 50.19
CA ARG A 190 58.47 -27.42 51.47
C ARG A 190 58.38 -28.95 51.39
N THR A 191 57.39 -29.52 50.70
CA THR A 191 57.30 -30.98 50.54
C THR A 191 58.40 -31.52 49.63
N VAL A 192 58.74 -30.80 48.55
CA VAL A 192 59.87 -31.14 47.68
C VAL A 192 61.21 -31.07 48.43
N GLU A 193 61.42 -30.04 49.24
CA GLU A 193 62.63 -29.90 50.07
C GLU A 193 62.72 -31.01 51.13
N LYS A 194 61.61 -31.33 51.79
CA LYS A 194 61.54 -32.46 52.73
C LYS A 194 61.86 -33.79 52.05
N LEU A 195 61.29 -34.05 50.87
CA LEU A 195 61.59 -35.25 50.08
C LEU A 195 63.06 -35.32 49.67
N LYS A 196 63.66 -34.21 49.24
CA LYS A 196 65.10 -34.14 48.94
C LYS A 196 65.97 -34.39 50.18
N GLN A 197 65.55 -33.90 51.34
CA GLN A 197 66.26 -34.09 52.60
C GLN A 197 66.10 -35.51 53.14
N GLU A 198 64.94 -36.13 52.98
CA GLU A 198 64.69 -37.54 53.29
C GLU A 198 65.51 -38.46 52.38
N GLN A 199 65.64 -38.16 51.09
CA GLN A 199 66.54 -38.90 50.18
C GLN A 199 68.02 -38.79 50.60
N ARG A 200 68.47 -37.61 51.05
CA ARG A 200 69.83 -37.43 51.60
C ARG A 200 70.05 -38.17 52.91
N ASN A 201 69.03 -38.24 53.77
CA ASN A 201 69.09 -38.93 55.06
C ASN A 201 68.93 -40.45 54.95
N ALA A 202 68.27 -40.95 53.91
CA ALA A 202 68.20 -42.38 53.62
C ALA A 202 69.55 -42.93 53.13
N ALA A 203 70.30 -42.12 52.38
CA ALA A 203 71.64 -42.47 51.90
C ALA A 203 72.72 -42.51 53.01
N SER A 204 72.47 -41.92 54.18
CA SER A 204 73.44 -41.84 55.30
C SER A 204 73.15 -42.82 56.45
N LYS A 205 72.14 -43.69 56.31
CA LYS A 205 71.70 -44.63 57.35
C LYS A 205 72.07 -46.10 57.09
N GLU A 206 72.84 -46.40 56.05
CA GLU A 206 73.36 -47.75 55.75
C GLU A 206 74.72 -48.08 56.41
N GLU A 207 75.33 -47.16 57.17
CA GLU A 207 76.56 -47.41 57.93
C GLU A 207 76.34 -47.12 59.43
N LYS A 208 76.54 -48.14 60.27
CA LYS A 208 76.54 -48.16 61.76
C LYS A 208 75.21 -48.43 62.48
N SER A 209 75.03 -49.71 62.86
CA SER A 209 74.64 -50.08 64.22
C SER A 209 74.90 -51.57 64.47
N GLY A 210 75.81 -51.87 65.40
CA GLY A 210 75.98 -53.18 66.00
C GLY A 210 77.06 -53.11 67.08
N GLU A 211 76.66 -53.28 68.35
CA GLU A 211 77.46 -53.85 69.44
C GLU A 211 76.57 -53.95 70.72
N GLU A 212 76.39 -55.19 71.18
CA GLU A 212 75.92 -55.63 72.51
C GLU A 212 77.18 -55.70 73.45
N GLU A 213 77.17 -55.72 74.80
CA GLU A 213 76.73 -56.71 75.80
C GLU A 213 77.27 -56.17 77.18
N GLU A 214 76.51 -56.05 78.27
CA GLU A 214 76.26 -56.97 79.42
C GLU A 214 77.41 -57.30 80.42
N ASP A 215 77.03 -57.31 81.70
CA ASP A 215 77.77 -57.19 82.98
C ASP A 215 78.02 -58.54 83.72
N THR A 216 78.70 -58.47 84.89
CA THR A 216 78.74 -59.36 86.11
C THR A 216 79.97 -60.28 86.29
N LYS A 217 80.83 -60.21 87.34
CA LYS A 217 80.82 -60.24 88.84
C LYS A 217 80.92 -61.66 89.48
N GLU A 218 82.04 -61.98 90.16
CA GLU A 218 82.27 -62.20 91.63
C GLU A 218 82.15 -63.69 92.06
N GLU A 219 83.24 -64.37 92.45
CA GLU A 219 83.74 -64.72 93.82
C GLU A 219 82.99 -65.82 94.60
N GLU A 220 83.71 -66.88 95.04
CA GLU A 220 83.64 -67.52 96.38
C GLU A 220 84.52 -68.79 96.43
N LEU A 221 85.16 -69.09 97.58
CA LEU A 221 85.35 -70.46 98.10
C LEU A 221 85.82 -70.48 99.58
N LEU A 222 85.24 -71.41 100.33
CA LEU A 222 85.18 -71.53 101.79
C LEU A 222 86.23 -72.48 102.41
N ASN A 223 86.49 -72.25 103.70
CA ASN A 223 87.21 -73.09 104.67
C ASN A 223 86.70 -74.54 104.80
N ASN A 224 87.57 -75.48 105.21
CA ASN A 224 87.55 -76.12 106.54
C ASN A 224 88.46 -77.37 106.63
N ASP A 225 89.27 -77.39 107.68
CA ASP A 225 89.95 -78.51 108.35
C ASP A 225 88.97 -79.19 109.37
N PRO A 226 89.30 -80.25 110.16
CA PRO A 226 90.24 -81.39 109.99
C PRO A 226 89.77 -82.74 110.66
N VAL A 227 90.70 -83.72 110.76
CA VAL A 227 90.91 -84.74 111.84
C VAL A 227 90.38 -86.20 111.73
N ASP A 228 91.37 -87.11 111.78
CA ASP A 228 91.58 -88.46 112.38
C ASP A 228 90.74 -89.73 112.12
N ALA A 229 91.36 -90.64 111.37
CA ALA A 229 91.91 -91.95 111.76
C ALA A 229 91.11 -92.95 112.62
N VAL A 230 90.73 -94.10 112.02
CA VAL A 230 90.83 -95.49 112.55
C VAL A 230 90.86 -96.50 111.36
N LEU A 231 91.82 -97.43 111.33
CA LEU A 231 92.01 -98.55 110.37
C LEU A 231 91.45 -99.90 110.94
N PRO A 232 91.31 -101.01 110.17
CA PRO A 232 90.30 -101.27 109.13
C PRO A 232 89.65 -102.67 109.25
N ASP A 233 88.60 -102.94 108.48
CA ASP A 233 88.26 -104.31 108.03
C ASP A 233 88.47 -104.29 106.51
N GLU A 234 89.63 -104.79 106.07
CA GLU A 234 90.28 -104.42 104.80
C GLU A 234 89.46 -104.82 103.57
N ALA A 235 88.71 -105.93 103.64
CA ALA A 235 87.81 -106.37 102.57
C ALA A 235 86.55 -105.49 102.44
N LEU A 236 86.00 -105.02 103.56
CA LEU A 236 84.87 -104.08 103.56
C LEU A 236 85.32 -102.68 103.14
N TYR A 237 86.56 -102.29 103.47
CA TYR A 237 87.16 -101.06 102.96
C TYR A 237 87.37 -101.11 101.45
N GLU A 238 87.89 -102.21 100.89
CA GLU A 238 88.04 -102.37 99.44
C GLU A 238 86.68 -102.35 98.70
N GLU A 239 85.66 -103.00 99.24
CA GLU A 239 84.30 -102.93 98.67
C GLU A 239 83.69 -101.53 98.81
N LEU A 240 83.90 -100.84 99.93
CA LEU A 240 83.49 -99.45 100.11
C LEU A 240 84.26 -98.50 99.17
N GLU A 241 85.54 -98.74 98.92
CA GLU A 241 86.38 -97.99 97.98
C GLU A 241 85.88 -98.19 96.53
N GLN A 242 85.57 -99.44 96.16
CA GLN A 242 85.01 -99.78 94.84
C GLN A 242 83.62 -99.18 94.65
N LEU A 243 82.75 -99.25 95.66
CA LEU A 243 81.43 -98.61 95.62
C LEU A 243 81.54 -97.08 95.59
N ARG A 244 82.48 -96.47 96.32
CA ARG A 244 82.78 -95.03 96.24
C ARG A 244 83.26 -94.64 94.85
N ALA A 245 84.17 -95.42 94.24
CA ALA A 245 84.65 -95.18 92.89
C ALA A 245 83.53 -95.34 91.84
N GLN A 246 82.65 -96.33 91.98
CA GLN A 246 81.48 -96.49 91.11
C GLN A 246 80.47 -95.36 91.31
N VAL A 247 80.22 -94.91 92.54
CA VAL A 247 79.35 -93.77 92.85
C VAL A 247 79.93 -92.48 92.27
N ALA A 248 81.25 -92.26 92.37
CA ALA A 248 81.94 -91.12 91.79
C ALA A 248 81.92 -91.15 90.24
N SER A 249 82.13 -92.32 89.64
CA SER A 249 82.03 -92.49 88.18
C SER A 249 80.60 -92.21 87.70
N LYS A 250 79.59 -92.76 88.38
CA LYS A 250 78.18 -92.50 88.07
C LYS A 250 77.79 -91.05 88.31
N SER A 251 78.29 -90.41 89.38
CA SER A 251 78.01 -89.01 89.63
C SER A 251 78.59 -88.13 88.53
N VAL A 252 79.82 -88.37 88.06
CA VAL A 252 80.40 -87.66 86.92
C VAL A 252 79.54 -87.82 85.67
N THR A 253 79.06 -89.04 85.35
CA THR A 253 78.18 -89.23 84.20
C THR A 253 76.82 -88.54 84.35
N ILE A 254 76.27 -88.50 85.57
CA ILE A 254 75.01 -87.80 85.85
C ILE A 254 75.19 -86.29 85.70
N HIS A 255 76.33 -85.73 86.15
CA HIS A 255 76.63 -84.31 85.99
C HIS A 255 76.83 -83.94 84.52
N ALA A 256 77.57 -84.76 83.75
CA ALA A 256 77.72 -84.56 82.31
C ALA A 256 76.35 -84.60 81.57
N GLN A 257 75.48 -85.56 81.92
CA GLN A 257 74.12 -85.61 81.38
C GLN A 257 73.26 -84.41 81.84
N ALA A 258 73.46 -83.91 83.05
CA ALA A 258 72.76 -82.71 83.53
C ALA A 258 73.21 -81.44 82.80
N GLU A 259 74.50 -81.32 82.48
CA GLU A 259 75.06 -80.25 81.64
C GLU A 259 74.50 -80.33 80.22
N GLU A 260 74.50 -81.50 79.58
CA GLU A 260 73.87 -81.71 78.26
C GLU A 260 72.38 -81.37 78.28
N MET A 261 71.64 -81.76 79.32
CA MET A 261 70.24 -81.36 79.48
C MET A 261 70.08 -79.84 79.62
N ALA A 262 70.95 -79.18 80.38
CA ALA A 262 70.92 -77.73 80.55
C ALA A 262 71.19 -77.00 79.23
N GLU A 263 72.13 -77.49 78.42
CA GLU A 263 72.38 -76.99 77.07
C GLU A 263 71.16 -77.15 76.17
N ILE A 264 70.53 -78.32 76.16
CA ILE A 264 69.30 -78.56 75.39
C ILE A 264 68.16 -77.64 75.83
N TYR A 265 67.99 -77.40 77.14
CA TYR A 265 66.99 -76.46 77.62
C TYR A 265 67.29 -75.02 77.18
N ALA A 266 68.56 -74.60 77.21
CA ALA A 266 68.97 -73.29 76.72
C ALA A 266 68.73 -73.14 75.20
N GLU A 267 68.98 -74.18 74.41
CA GLU A 267 68.65 -74.20 72.98
C GLU A 267 67.14 -74.15 72.73
N LEU A 268 66.36 -74.86 73.53
CA LEU A 268 64.90 -74.87 73.44
C LEU A 268 64.32 -73.48 73.73
N ASP A 269 64.87 -72.76 74.70
CA ASP A 269 64.48 -71.38 74.99
C ASP A 269 64.88 -70.41 73.86
N LYS A 270 66.07 -70.57 73.26
CA LYS A 270 66.46 -69.81 72.04
C LYS A 270 65.49 -70.07 70.89
N LEU A 271 65.09 -71.32 70.67
CA LEU A 271 64.13 -71.69 69.62
C LEU A 271 62.75 -71.08 69.86
N ARG A 272 62.27 -71.01 71.11
CA ARG A 272 61.01 -70.33 71.46
C ARG A 272 61.02 -68.85 71.08
N VAL A 273 62.13 -68.15 71.33
CA VAL A 273 62.28 -66.74 70.93
C VAL A 273 62.21 -66.58 69.40
N VAL A 274 62.85 -67.49 68.65
CA VAL A 274 62.78 -67.49 67.18
C VAL A 274 61.36 -67.79 66.68
N GLU A 275 60.66 -68.73 67.30
CA GLU A 275 59.26 -69.03 66.98
C GLU A 275 58.36 -67.80 67.17
N ASP A 276 58.49 -67.09 68.30
CA ASP A 276 57.77 -65.84 68.55
C ASP A 276 58.06 -64.78 67.49
N GLN A 277 59.32 -64.62 67.08
CA GLN A 277 59.70 -63.71 66.00
C GLN A 277 59.05 -64.10 64.66
N ILE A 278 59.01 -65.40 64.35
CA ILE A 278 58.36 -65.92 63.14
C ILE A 278 56.86 -65.63 63.19
N VAL A 279 56.19 -65.84 64.34
CA VAL A 279 54.76 -65.54 64.50
C VAL A 279 54.48 -64.04 64.29
N ARG A 280 55.29 -63.15 64.88
CA ARG A 280 55.15 -61.69 64.66
C ARG A 280 55.37 -61.30 63.19
N LYS A 281 56.37 -61.87 62.53
CA LYS A 281 56.63 -61.63 61.10
C LYS A 281 55.49 -62.16 60.23
N LYS A 282 54.95 -63.35 60.51
CA LYS A 282 53.77 -63.91 59.82
C LYS A 282 52.55 -62.99 59.96
N HIS A 283 52.29 -62.48 61.17
CA HIS A 283 51.20 -61.52 61.39
C HIS A 283 51.41 -60.23 60.60
N LYS A 284 52.63 -59.68 60.60
CA LYS A 284 52.97 -58.50 59.79
C LYS A 284 52.79 -58.75 58.29
N ILE A 285 53.20 -59.91 57.78
CA ILE A 285 53.01 -60.29 56.37
C ILE A 285 51.52 -60.38 56.03
N ALA A 286 50.70 -60.98 56.89
CA ALA A 286 49.25 -61.05 56.69
C ALA A 286 48.64 -59.64 56.62
N LEU A 287 49.01 -58.75 57.55
CA LEU A 287 48.50 -57.37 57.56
C LEU A 287 48.92 -56.58 56.30
N LEU A 288 50.14 -56.77 55.82
CA LEU A 288 50.59 -56.15 54.56
C LEU A 288 49.89 -56.72 53.33
N ARG A 289 49.56 -58.02 53.32
CA ARG A 289 48.76 -58.64 52.24
C ARG A 289 47.35 -58.06 52.22
N ASP A 290 46.69 -57.97 53.36
CA ASP A 290 45.36 -57.36 53.46
C ASP A 290 45.38 -55.88 53.00
N GLN A 291 46.44 -55.13 53.32
CA GLN A 291 46.61 -53.76 52.84
C GLN A 291 46.80 -53.72 51.32
N LEU A 292 47.61 -54.63 50.76
CA LEU A 292 47.82 -54.72 49.32
C LEU A 292 46.53 -55.09 48.57
N GLU A 293 45.75 -56.03 49.10
CA GLU A 293 44.45 -56.42 48.55
C GLU A 293 43.45 -55.26 48.57
N ARG A 294 43.36 -54.51 49.68
CA ARG A 294 42.53 -53.29 49.74
C ARG A 294 42.96 -52.25 48.69
N ARG A 295 44.26 -52.01 48.54
CA ARG A 295 44.77 -51.09 47.50
C ARG A 295 44.52 -51.58 46.08
N GLN A 296 44.52 -52.89 45.85
CA GLN A 296 44.17 -53.47 44.55
C GLN A 296 42.69 -53.28 44.25
N ALA A 297 41.81 -53.51 45.22
CA ALA A 297 40.37 -53.25 45.09
C ALA A 297 40.08 -51.77 44.79
N GLU A 298 40.68 -50.85 45.57
CA GLU A 298 40.58 -49.40 45.36
C GLU A 298 41.04 -49.00 43.93
N ASN A 299 42.14 -49.59 43.43
CA ASN A 299 42.61 -49.30 42.07
C ASN A 299 41.65 -49.80 40.99
N VAL A 300 41.02 -50.97 41.17
CA VAL A 300 40.04 -51.50 40.22
C VAL A 300 38.81 -50.60 40.17
N GLU A 301 38.30 -50.18 41.33
CA GLU A 301 37.17 -49.24 41.43
C GLU A 301 37.49 -47.91 40.72
N LEU A 302 38.68 -47.33 40.97
CA LEU A 302 39.11 -46.10 40.30
C LEU A 302 39.28 -46.25 38.78
N VAL A 303 39.65 -47.43 38.28
CA VAL A 303 39.72 -47.70 36.84
C VAL A 303 38.32 -47.75 36.25
N GLN A 304 37.38 -48.45 36.89
CA GLN A 304 35.98 -48.50 36.46
C GLN A 304 35.34 -47.11 36.44
N GLU A 305 35.54 -46.31 37.49
CA GLU A 305 35.05 -44.92 37.53
C GLU A 305 35.63 -44.06 36.40
N LYS A 306 36.90 -44.27 36.04
CA LYS A 306 37.53 -43.57 34.91
C LYS A 306 36.97 -44.01 33.57
N GLU A 307 36.69 -45.29 33.39
CA GLU A 307 36.04 -45.83 32.18
C GLU A 307 34.62 -45.25 32.03
N ASP A 308 33.81 -45.27 33.09
CA ASP A 308 32.47 -44.66 33.11
C ASP A 308 32.50 -43.15 32.78
N LEU A 309 33.49 -42.42 33.30
CA LEU A 309 33.67 -41.00 32.99
C LEU A 309 34.12 -40.78 31.54
N ALA A 310 34.95 -41.65 30.99
CA ALA A 310 35.38 -41.58 29.59
C ALA A 310 34.22 -41.85 28.64
N GLU A 311 33.35 -42.82 28.94
CA GLU A 311 32.13 -43.07 28.18
C GLU A 311 31.18 -41.87 28.20
N LYS A 312 30.94 -41.29 29.38
CA LYS A 312 30.12 -40.06 29.50
C LYS A 312 30.73 -38.89 28.75
N TYR A 313 32.05 -38.74 28.77
CA TYR A 313 32.73 -37.69 28.01
C TYR A 313 32.53 -37.88 26.50
N LEU A 314 32.62 -39.11 26.01
CA LEU A 314 32.38 -39.42 24.60
C LEU A 314 30.92 -39.14 24.20
N GLN A 315 29.96 -39.57 25.01
CA GLN A 315 28.53 -39.28 24.77
C GLN A 315 28.26 -37.76 24.72
N LEU A 316 28.79 -36.99 25.67
CA LEU A 316 28.65 -35.54 25.67
C LEU A 316 29.35 -34.91 24.45
N GLN A 317 30.48 -35.45 24.01
CA GLN A 317 31.16 -34.98 22.81
C GLN A 317 30.29 -35.21 21.56
N GLU A 318 29.72 -36.39 21.40
CA GLU A 318 28.80 -36.72 20.30
C GLU A 318 27.55 -35.84 20.33
N GLU A 319 26.93 -35.62 21.50
CA GLU A 319 25.79 -34.71 21.66
C GLU A 319 26.16 -33.27 21.27
N THR A 320 27.32 -32.78 21.70
CA THR A 320 27.77 -31.43 21.31
C THR A 320 28.05 -31.31 19.82
N GLN A 321 28.52 -32.38 19.18
CA GLN A 321 28.74 -32.41 17.74
C GLN A 321 27.41 -32.42 16.99
N PHE A 322 26.47 -33.27 17.40
CA PHE A 322 25.12 -33.32 16.87
C PHE A 322 24.40 -31.97 16.95
N LEU A 323 24.49 -31.28 18.11
CA LEU A 323 23.91 -29.94 18.27
C LEU A 323 24.58 -28.89 17.37
N ARG A 324 25.89 -29.00 17.12
CA ARG A 324 26.58 -28.11 16.17
C ARG A 324 26.08 -28.36 14.76
N ASP A 325 25.96 -29.62 14.34
CA ASP A 325 25.49 -29.98 12.99
C ASP A 325 24.07 -29.47 12.75
N ILE A 326 23.14 -29.67 13.70
CA ILE A 326 21.79 -29.07 13.63
C ILE A 326 21.86 -27.55 13.51
N SER A 327 22.70 -26.89 14.31
CA SER A 327 22.80 -25.42 14.27
C SER A 327 23.34 -24.91 12.93
N MET A 328 24.22 -25.68 12.27
CA MET A 328 24.74 -25.35 10.94
C MET A 328 23.66 -25.56 9.88
N GLU A 329 22.89 -26.65 9.96
CA GLU A 329 21.76 -26.91 9.06
C GLU A 329 20.68 -25.84 9.19
N ASP A 330 20.29 -25.47 10.42
CA ASP A 330 19.35 -24.40 10.70
C ASP A 330 19.83 -23.03 10.20
N ALA A 331 21.14 -22.76 10.30
CA ALA A 331 21.73 -21.54 9.76
C ALA A 331 21.69 -21.54 8.23
N GLY A 332 22.01 -22.67 7.59
CA GLY A 332 21.92 -22.86 6.15
C GLY A 332 20.49 -22.66 5.63
N ALA A 333 19.50 -23.30 6.26
CA ALA A 333 18.10 -23.15 5.89
C ALA A 333 17.61 -21.68 5.96
N LYS A 334 18.01 -20.95 7.01
CA LYS A 334 17.68 -19.52 7.14
C LYS A 334 18.35 -18.66 6.06
N ASP A 335 19.56 -19.01 5.65
CA ASP A 335 20.25 -18.28 4.58
C ASP A 335 19.66 -18.60 3.20
N GLU A 336 19.20 -19.83 2.97
CA GLU A 336 18.42 -20.20 1.78
C GLU A 336 17.08 -19.46 1.72
N GLU A 337 16.33 -19.38 2.82
CA GLU A 337 15.08 -18.61 2.90
C GLU A 337 15.34 -17.11 2.62
N ARG A 338 16.44 -16.54 3.13
CA ARG A 338 16.83 -15.16 2.86
C ARG A 338 17.17 -14.95 1.39
N LEU A 339 17.87 -15.89 0.75
CA LEU A 339 18.17 -15.84 -0.68
C LEU A 339 16.89 -15.87 -1.51
N GLN A 340 15.95 -16.79 -1.21
CA GLN A 340 14.65 -16.86 -1.89
C GLN A 340 13.84 -15.56 -1.71
N GLN A 341 13.87 -14.94 -0.52
CA GLN A 341 13.23 -13.64 -0.30
C GLN A 341 13.88 -12.52 -1.11
N LEU A 342 15.21 -12.51 -1.25
CA LEU A 342 15.91 -11.52 -2.07
C LEU A 342 15.60 -11.68 -3.56
N GLU A 343 15.57 -12.92 -4.06
CA GLU A 343 15.16 -13.22 -5.43
C GLU A 343 13.71 -12.79 -5.70
N LEU A 344 12.80 -13.06 -4.75
CA LEU A 344 11.42 -12.59 -4.84
C LEU A 344 11.35 -11.06 -4.89
N ILE A 345 12.07 -10.35 -4.02
CA ILE A 345 12.12 -8.89 -4.03
C ILE A 345 12.67 -8.37 -5.36
N GLN A 346 13.69 -9.02 -5.91
CA GLN A 346 14.25 -8.64 -7.21
C GLN A 346 13.22 -8.80 -8.33
N SER A 347 12.47 -9.92 -8.35
CA SER A 347 11.41 -10.15 -9.35
C SER A 347 10.23 -9.17 -9.21
N LEU A 348 9.87 -8.80 -7.97
CA LEU A 348 8.84 -7.81 -7.72
C LEU A 348 9.31 -6.41 -8.15
N ARG A 349 10.58 -6.05 -7.91
CA ARG A 349 11.15 -4.78 -8.36
C ARG A 349 11.23 -4.67 -9.88
N SER A 350 11.60 -5.74 -10.57
CA SER A 350 11.59 -5.74 -12.05
C SER A 350 10.16 -5.58 -12.58
N ARG A 351 9.18 -6.26 -11.97
CA ARG A 351 7.77 -6.10 -12.34
C ARG A 351 7.23 -4.70 -12.05
N GLU A 352 7.64 -4.09 -10.94
CA GLU A 352 7.27 -2.71 -10.59
C GLU A 352 7.81 -1.72 -11.63
N LEU A 353 9.08 -1.87 -12.05
CA LEU A 353 9.67 -1.07 -13.12
C LEU A 353 8.92 -1.22 -14.44
N GLU A 354 8.59 -2.45 -14.86
CA GLU A 354 7.79 -2.69 -16.06
C GLU A 354 6.43 -1.97 -16.01
N LEU A 355 5.73 -2.04 -14.87
CA LEU A 355 4.45 -1.38 -14.69
C LEU A 355 4.58 0.16 -14.68
N GLN A 356 5.67 0.70 -14.15
CA GLN A 356 5.97 2.13 -14.23
C GLN A 356 6.21 2.56 -15.68
N ASP A 357 6.99 1.81 -16.44
CA ASP A 357 7.22 2.07 -17.87
C ASP A 357 5.91 2.00 -18.69
N GLU A 358 5.05 1.02 -18.41
CA GLU A 358 3.72 0.90 -19.03
C GLU A 358 2.83 2.12 -18.71
N LEU A 359 2.82 2.57 -17.45
CA LEU A 359 2.06 3.76 -17.03
C LEU A 359 2.58 5.03 -17.70
N GLU A 360 3.89 5.24 -17.74
CA GLU A 360 4.49 6.37 -18.45
C GLU A 360 4.17 6.35 -19.94
N HIS A 361 4.20 5.17 -20.56
CA HIS A 361 3.84 5.01 -21.96
C HIS A 361 2.37 5.37 -22.22
N GLN A 362 1.46 4.92 -21.34
CA GLN A 362 0.04 5.29 -21.43
C GLN A 362 -0.19 6.79 -21.22
N GLN A 363 0.50 7.41 -20.27
CA GLN A 363 0.41 8.86 -20.04
C GLN A 363 0.91 9.66 -21.24
N LYS A 364 2.04 9.26 -21.85
CA LYS A 364 2.56 9.86 -23.08
C LYS A 364 1.54 9.71 -24.22
N LYS A 365 0.94 8.53 -24.38
CA LYS A 365 -0.11 8.29 -25.38
C LYS A 365 -1.34 9.17 -25.17
N TRP A 366 -1.85 9.29 -23.94
CA TRP A 366 -2.98 10.18 -23.65
C TRP A 366 -2.64 11.65 -23.87
N ALA A 367 -1.41 12.08 -23.57
CA ALA A 367 -0.97 13.43 -23.87
C ALA A 367 -0.99 13.68 -25.39
N THR A 368 -0.46 12.76 -26.19
CA THR A 368 -0.51 12.87 -27.65
C THR A 368 -1.93 12.82 -28.19
N ASP A 369 -2.79 11.93 -27.69
CA ASP A 369 -4.18 11.82 -28.12
C ASP A 369 -4.96 13.11 -27.79
N ARG A 370 -4.77 13.67 -26.59
CA ARG A 370 -5.35 14.94 -26.19
C ARG A 370 -4.89 16.09 -27.09
N ASP A 371 -3.60 16.16 -27.42
CA ASP A 371 -3.06 17.18 -28.32
C ASP A 371 -3.64 17.05 -29.73
N THR A 372 -3.78 15.82 -30.25
CA THR A 372 -4.42 15.58 -31.56
C THR A 372 -5.90 15.97 -31.55
N MET A 373 -6.63 15.70 -30.46
CA MET A 373 -8.02 16.13 -30.30
C MET A 373 -8.15 17.65 -30.22
N HIS A 374 -7.27 18.33 -29.50
CA HIS A 374 -7.23 19.80 -29.49
C HIS A 374 -6.87 20.40 -30.86
N GLN A 375 -5.98 19.75 -31.63
CA GLN A 375 -5.73 20.15 -33.02
C GLN A 375 -6.99 19.99 -33.88
N ARG A 376 -7.69 18.85 -33.80
CA ARG A 376 -8.95 18.61 -34.52
C ARG A 376 -10.04 19.61 -34.14
N LEU A 377 -10.22 19.88 -32.84
CA LEU A 377 -11.19 20.87 -32.36
C LEU A 377 -10.90 22.26 -32.94
N ARG A 378 -9.64 22.69 -32.95
CA ARG A 378 -9.25 23.98 -33.56
C ARG A 378 -9.54 24.05 -35.06
N LEU A 379 -9.42 22.92 -35.79
CA LEU A 379 -9.79 22.87 -37.21
C LEU A 379 -11.30 22.97 -37.37
N LEU A 380 -12.08 22.20 -36.62
CA LEU A 380 -13.54 22.25 -36.64
C LEU A 380 -14.08 23.64 -36.23
N GLU A 381 -13.45 24.32 -35.26
CA GLU A 381 -13.80 25.69 -34.89
C GLU A 381 -13.54 26.68 -36.04
N LYS A 382 -12.47 26.50 -36.82
CA LYS A 382 -12.21 27.32 -38.02
C LYS A 382 -13.24 27.05 -39.11
N GLU A 383 -13.55 25.78 -39.36
CA GLU A 383 -14.58 25.38 -40.34
C GLU A 383 -15.96 25.93 -39.95
N LYS A 384 -16.32 25.84 -38.67
CA LYS A 384 -17.55 26.42 -38.14
C LYS A 384 -17.60 27.93 -38.36
N LYS A 385 -16.52 28.67 -38.07
CA LYS A 385 -16.46 30.12 -38.32
C LYS A 385 -16.62 30.46 -39.80
N LEU A 386 -15.97 29.71 -40.69
CA LEU A 386 -16.13 29.90 -42.13
C LEU A 386 -17.59 29.66 -42.57
N ALA A 387 -18.24 28.63 -42.05
CA ALA A 387 -19.65 28.35 -42.32
C ALA A 387 -20.58 29.44 -41.75
N GLU A 388 -20.29 29.98 -40.57
CA GLU A 388 -21.02 31.11 -39.98
C GLU A 388 -20.84 32.39 -40.81
N ASP A 389 -19.62 32.68 -41.29
CA ASP A 389 -19.33 33.80 -42.17
C ASP A 389 -20.06 33.67 -43.52
N GLU A 390 -20.07 32.46 -44.10
CA GLU A 390 -20.82 32.16 -45.33
C GLU A 390 -22.34 32.29 -45.13
N ALA A 391 -22.87 31.80 -44.00
CA ALA A 391 -24.27 31.96 -43.65
C ALA A 391 -24.65 33.44 -43.43
N ALA A 392 -23.77 34.23 -42.81
CA ALA A 392 -23.96 35.67 -42.65
C ALA A 392 -23.99 36.39 -44.01
N ARG A 393 -23.04 36.10 -44.91
CA ARG A 393 -23.06 36.63 -46.29
C ARG A 393 -24.33 36.22 -47.04
N GLY A 394 -24.72 34.95 -46.95
CA GLY A 394 -25.98 34.47 -47.54
C GLY A 394 -27.20 35.19 -46.96
N GLY A 395 -27.22 35.45 -45.65
CA GLY A 395 -28.26 36.24 -44.99
C GLY A 395 -28.33 37.69 -45.50
N GLU A 396 -27.17 38.35 -45.65
CA GLU A 396 -27.08 39.69 -46.24
C GLU A 396 -27.57 39.72 -47.69
N GLU A 397 -27.19 38.72 -48.50
CA GLU A 397 -27.67 38.58 -49.87
C GLU A 397 -29.19 38.39 -49.92
N VAL A 398 -29.75 37.53 -49.07
CA VAL A 398 -31.20 37.34 -48.96
C VAL A 398 -31.90 38.62 -48.55
N LEU A 399 -31.40 39.36 -47.55
CA LEU A 399 -31.96 40.65 -47.15
C LEU A 399 -31.90 41.68 -48.29
N ASN A 400 -30.78 41.76 -49.00
CA ASN A 400 -30.63 42.64 -50.17
C ASN A 400 -31.63 42.27 -51.28
N LEU A 401 -31.82 40.98 -51.55
CA LEU A 401 -32.81 40.50 -52.53
C LEU A 401 -34.25 40.75 -52.05
N GLN A 402 -34.53 40.61 -50.76
CA GLN A 402 -35.84 40.96 -50.18
C GLN A 402 -36.14 42.45 -50.29
N GLN A 403 -35.16 43.32 -49.99
CA GLN A 403 -35.29 44.77 -50.17
C GLN A 403 -35.54 45.12 -51.64
N LYS A 404 -34.77 44.55 -52.58
CA LYS A 404 -35.02 44.72 -54.02
C LYS A 404 -36.39 44.24 -54.44
N ARG A 405 -36.84 43.08 -53.96
CA ARG A 405 -38.19 42.57 -54.22
C ARG A 405 -39.26 43.50 -53.65
N GLY A 406 -39.07 44.04 -52.44
CA GLY A 406 -39.97 45.01 -51.84
C GLY A 406 -40.06 46.31 -52.65
N ALA A 407 -38.91 46.84 -53.09
CA ALA A 407 -38.86 48.01 -53.96
C ALA A 407 -39.57 47.76 -55.30
N LEU A 408 -39.30 46.63 -55.95
CA LEU A 408 -40.01 46.23 -57.18
C LEU A 408 -41.51 46.05 -56.96
N GLN A 409 -41.93 45.52 -55.80
CA GLN A 409 -43.36 45.42 -55.45
C GLN A 409 -44.01 46.78 -55.26
N GLN A 410 -43.30 47.75 -54.66
CA GLN A 410 -43.73 49.14 -54.55
C GLN A 410 -43.85 49.78 -55.92
N GLU A 411 -42.83 49.67 -56.78
CA GLU A 411 -42.87 50.16 -58.16
C GLU A 411 -44.04 49.55 -58.95
N VAL A 412 -44.27 48.24 -58.82
CA VAL A 412 -45.43 47.57 -59.44
C VAL A 412 -46.75 48.11 -58.89
N HIS A 413 -46.83 48.45 -57.61
CA HIS A 413 -48.03 49.03 -57.03
C HIS A 413 -48.26 50.47 -57.51
N GLU A 414 -47.21 51.30 -57.52
CA GLU A 414 -47.24 52.67 -58.06
C GLU A 414 -47.65 52.67 -59.54
N LEU A 415 -47.07 51.79 -60.35
CA LEU A 415 -47.45 51.62 -61.75
C LEU A 415 -48.90 51.16 -61.90
N LYS A 416 -49.39 50.26 -61.03
CA LYS A 416 -50.82 49.88 -61.04
C LYS A 416 -51.74 51.05 -60.68
N MET A 417 -51.36 51.86 -59.69
CA MET A 417 -52.11 53.07 -59.33
C MET A 417 -52.10 54.08 -60.48
N ALA A 418 -50.95 54.34 -61.10
CA ALA A 418 -50.87 55.20 -62.28
C ALA A 418 -51.71 54.68 -63.45
N VAL A 419 -51.70 53.36 -63.70
CA VAL A 419 -52.57 52.75 -64.72
C VAL A 419 -54.06 52.90 -64.36
N GLN A 420 -54.42 52.75 -63.08
CA GLN A 420 -55.80 52.96 -62.63
C GLN A 420 -56.21 54.43 -62.78
N GLU A 421 -55.35 55.37 -62.41
CA GLU A 421 -55.57 56.81 -62.59
C GLU A 421 -55.75 57.15 -64.08
N GLU A 422 -54.92 56.60 -64.97
CA GLU A 422 -55.08 56.74 -66.42
C GLU A 422 -56.40 56.11 -66.93
N GLN A 423 -56.81 54.96 -66.37
CA GLN A 423 -58.11 54.36 -66.69
C GLN A 423 -59.29 55.22 -66.21
N ASP A 424 -59.20 55.77 -65.00
CA ASP A 424 -60.23 56.66 -64.43
C ASP A 424 -60.30 57.98 -65.22
N GLN A 425 -59.15 58.54 -65.60
CA GLN A 425 -59.09 59.68 -66.53
C GLN A 425 -59.71 59.34 -67.88
N LYS A 426 -59.44 58.15 -68.43
CA LYS A 426 -60.07 57.68 -69.66
C LYS A 426 -61.58 57.55 -69.52
N LEU A 427 -62.09 57.07 -68.39
CA LEU A 427 -63.52 57.01 -68.09
C LEU A 427 -64.15 58.41 -67.98
N LEU A 428 -63.46 59.36 -67.34
CA LEU A 428 -63.89 60.77 -67.28
C LEU A 428 -63.91 61.42 -68.67
N LEU A 429 -62.91 61.12 -69.50
CA LEU A 429 -62.89 61.59 -70.89
C LEU A 429 -64.01 60.93 -71.70
N ALA A 430 -64.29 59.64 -71.50
CA ALA A 430 -65.38 58.94 -72.15
C ALA A 430 -66.75 59.50 -71.75
N SER A 431 -67.00 59.74 -70.46
CA SER A 431 -68.24 60.38 -70.00
C SER A 431 -68.37 61.81 -70.54
N ARG A 432 -67.25 62.54 -70.64
CA ARG A 432 -67.25 63.87 -71.27
C ARG A 432 -67.54 63.80 -72.78
N ILE A 433 -67.05 62.78 -73.47
CA ILE A 433 -67.39 62.52 -74.87
C ILE A 433 -68.88 62.23 -74.98
N GLU A 434 -69.46 61.35 -74.15
CA GLU A 434 -70.90 61.07 -74.13
C GLU A 434 -71.73 62.34 -73.83
N GLU A 435 -71.30 63.19 -72.89
CA GLU A 435 -71.93 64.50 -72.64
C GLU A 435 -71.87 65.44 -73.86
N LEU A 436 -70.78 65.40 -74.63
CA LEU A 436 -70.62 66.19 -75.85
C LEU A 436 -71.43 65.61 -77.00
N GLU A 437 -71.50 64.28 -77.12
CA GLU A 437 -72.34 63.56 -78.09
C GLU A 437 -73.82 63.83 -77.81
N THR A 438 -74.28 63.79 -76.56
CA THR A 438 -75.66 64.14 -76.20
C THR A 438 -75.98 65.60 -76.49
N LYS A 439 -75.04 66.53 -76.26
CA LYS A 439 -75.18 67.94 -76.69
C LYS A 439 -75.21 68.08 -78.21
N LEU A 440 -74.41 67.29 -78.93
CA LEU A 440 -74.44 67.25 -80.40
C LEU A 440 -75.81 66.77 -80.89
N VAL A 441 -76.36 65.69 -80.33
CA VAL A 441 -77.71 65.20 -80.65
C VAL A 441 -78.78 66.25 -80.33
N GLN A 442 -78.65 66.98 -79.20
CA GLN A 442 -79.57 68.08 -78.88
C GLN A 442 -79.46 69.24 -79.89
N LEU A 443 -78.25 69.61 -80.32
CA LEU A 443 -78.04 70.62 -81.35
C LEU A 443 -78.54 70.15 -82.72
N GLU A 444 -78.38 68.89 -83.07
CA GLU A 444 -78.95 68.28 -84.28
C GLU A 444 -80.48 68.27 -84.24
N ALA A 445 -81.09 67.99 -83.08
CA ALA A 445 -82.54 68.06 -82.89
C ALA A 445 -83.07 69.50 -83.02
N LEU A 446 -82.39 70.49 -82.41
CA LEU A 446 -82.74 71.90 -82.59
C LEU A 446 -82.59 72.35 -84.06
N SER A 447 -81.54 71.88 -84.75
CA SER A 447 -81.35 72.13 -86.18
C SER A 447 -82.44 71.47 -87.05
N GLN A 448 -82.92 70.28 -86.67
CA GLN A 448 -84.05 69.62 -87.32
C GLN A 448 -85.36 70.38 -87.07
N GLU A 449 -85.64 70.81 -85.84
CA GLU A 449 -86.81 71.66 -85.51
C GLU A 449 -86.78 72.97 -86.30
N GLU A 450 -85.62 73.62 -86.44
CA GLU A 450 -85.46 74.82 -87.28
C GLU A 450 -85.70 74.53 -88.78
N ARG A 451 -85.28 73.37 -89.29
CA ARG A 451 -85.58 72.94 -90.67
C ARG A 451 -87.07 72.64 -90.86
N GLU A 452 -87.71 72.00 -89.89
CA GLU A 452 -89.15 71.70 -89.92
C GLU A 452 -90.00 72.98 -89.81
N ALA A 453 -89.61 73.94 -88.98
CA ALA A 453 -90.25 75.24 -88.89
C ALA A 453 -90.15 76.02 -90.22
N ASN A 454 -88.98 75.98 -90.86
CA ASN A 454 -88.80 76.58 -92.19
C ASN A 454 -89.59 75.85 -93.29
N ALA A 455 -89.71 74.52 -93.22
CA ALA A 455 -90.56 73.76 -94.14
C ALA A 455 -92.04 74.10 -93.97
N ARG A 456 -92.54 74.25 -92.73
CA ARG A 456 -93.91 74.69 -92.44
C ARG A 456 -94.18 76.11 -92.95
N ALA A 457 -93.24 77.03 -92.73
CA ALA A 457 -93.34 78.40 -93.26
C ALA A 457 -93.30 78.45 -94.80
N ALA A 458 -92.60 77.53 -95.46
CA ALA A 458 -92.61 77.39 -96.92
C ALA A 458 -93.94 76.84 -97.44
N THR A 459 -94.55 75.88 -96.73
CA THR A 459 -95.87 75.32 -97.11
C THR A 459 -97.00 76.33 -96.95
N GLU A 460 -96.98 77.19 -95.93
CA GLU A 460 -97.98 78.25 -95.76
C GLU A 460 -97.85 79.34 -96.85
N LYS A 461 -96.62 79.67 -97.28
CA LYS A 461 -96.39 80.60 -98.39
C LYS A 461 -96.82 80.02 -99.73
N LEU A 462 -96.67 78.71 -99.95
CA LEU A 462 -97.17 78.02 -101.15
C LEU A 462 -98.70 78.00 -101.19
N ALA A 463 -99.37 77.71 -100.08
CA ALA A 463 -100.83 77.75 -99.98
C ALA A 463 -101.41 79.15 -100.23
N ALA A 464 -100.73 80.21 -99.77
CA ALA A 464 -101.12 81.60 -100.05
C ALA A 464 -100.97 81.98 -101.54
N LEU A 465 -99.98 81.40 -102.24
CA LEU A 465 -99.77 81.62 -103.68
C LEU A 465 -100.76 80.82 -104.54
N GLU A 466 -101.18 79.64 -104.11
CA GLU A 466 -102.22 78.85 -104.78
C GLU A 466 -103.58 79.55 -104.72
N ALA A 467 -103.96 80.13 -103.58
CA ALA A 467 -105.19 80.92 -103.44
C ALA A 467 -105.22 82.15 -104.38
N LEU A 468 -104.08 82.83 -104.57
CA LEU A 468 -103.95 83.97 -105.50
C LEU A 468 -104.03 83.55 -106.98
N LEU A 469 -103.57 82.34 -107.32
CA LEU A 469 -103.67 81.80 -108.69
C LEU A 469 -105.11 81.39 -109.04
N GLU A 470 -105.87 80.84 -108.08
CA GLU A 470 -107.28 80.50 -108.28
C GLU A 470 -108.15 81.76 -108.48
N GLU A 471 -107.87 82.83 -107.74
CA GLU A 471 -108.60 84.11 -107.88
C GLU A 471 -108.34 84.78 -109.25
N LYS A 472 -107.10 84.70 -109.76
CA LYS A 472 -106.72 85.17 -111.10
C LYS A 472 -107.32 84.31 -112.22
N SER A 473 -107.44 83.00 -112.04
CA SER A 473 -108.06 82.07 -112.99
C SER A 473 -109.56 82.35 -113.19
N ILE A 474 -110.27 82.72 -112.12
CA ILE A 474 -111.70 83.06 -112.18
C ILE A 474 -111.91 84.42 -112.89
N SER A 475 -111.00 85.38 -112.72
CA SER A 475 -111.07 86.68 -113.40
C SER A 475 -110.79 86.56 -114.91
N MET A 476 -109.83 85.71 -115.30
CA MET A 476 -109.51 85.42 -116.70
C MET A 476 -110.68 84.77 -117.44
N LYS A 477 -111.38 83.81 -116.81
CA LYS A 477 -112.56 83.14 -117.39
C LYS A 477 -113.76 84.07 -117.59
N LYS A 478 -113.89 85.15 -116.82
CA LYS A 478 -114.92 86.19 -117.01
C LYS A 478 -114.60 87.11 -118.21
N ALA A 479 -113.33 87.47 -118.39
CA ALA A 479 -112.88 88.30 -119.51
C ALA A 479 -113.05 87.58 -120.87
N ASP A 480 -112.77 86.27 -120.93
CA ASP A 480 -112.94 85.49 -122.17
C ASP A 480 -114.41 85.33 -122.62
N ARG A 481 -115.36 85.31 -121.67
CA ARG A 481 -116.80 85.27 -121.99
C ARG A 481 -117.29 86.59 -122.57
N GLN A 482 -116.71 87.72 -122.16
CA GLN A 482 -117.04 89.05 -122.69
C GLN A 482 -116.42 89.28 -124.09
N LEU A 483 -115.23 88.74 -124.35
CA LEU A 483 -114.56 88.81 -125.65
C LEU A 483 -115.31 88.01 -126.75
N ASN A 484 -115.88 86.86 -126.41
CA ASN A 484 -116.61 86.02 -127.36
C ASN A 484 -118.01 86.56 -127.71
N ALA A 485 -118.68 87.24 -126.77
CA ALA A 485 -119.95 87.94 -127.04
C ALA A 485 -119.76 89.13 -128.02
N ALA A 486 -118.67 89.88 -127.89
CA ALA A 486 -118.35 91.00 -128.79
C ALA A 486 -117.99 90.55 -130.23
N LYS A 487 -117.29 89.41 -130.37
CA LYS A 487 -116.92 88.84 -131.69
C LYS A 487 -118.12 88.29 -132.48
N LEU A 488 -119.19 87.87 -131.80
CA LEU A 488 -120.42 87.38 -132.43
C LEU A 488 -121.28 88.50 -133.01
N LEU A 489 -121.40 89.63 -132.31
CA LEU A 489 -122.14 90.80 -132.78
C LEU A 489 -121.45 91.49 -133.98
N ALA A 490 -120.12 91.53 -134.02
CA ALA A 490 -119.37 92.08 -135.16
C ALA A 490 -119.49 91.24 -136.45
N ARG A 491 -119.82 89.94 -136.34
CA ARG A 491 -120.04 89.04 -137.49
C ARG A 491 -121.44 89.14 -138.08
N GLN A 492 -122.46 89.51 -137.30
CA GLN A 492 -123.82 89.75 -137.82
C GLN A 492 -123.89 91.04 -138.64
N ALA A 493 -123.24 92.12 -138.18
CA ALA A 493 -123.22 93.40 -138.91
C ALA A 493 -122.50 93.34 -140.28
N ARG A 494 -121.54 92.41 -140.47
CA ARG A 494 -120.85 92.24 -141.76
C ARG A 494 -121.69 91.52 -142.82
N LYS A 495 -122.50 90.53 -142.43
CA LYS A 495 -123.35 89.77 -143.36
C LYS A 495 -124.51 90.60 -143.93
N GLU A 496 -125.01 91.55 -143.16
CA GLU A 496 -126.09 92.46 -143.61
C GLU A 496 -125.58 93.52 -144.59
N LYS A 497 -124.30 93.92 -144.48
CA LYS A 497 -123.68 94.87 -145.43
C LYS A 497 -123.45 94.24 -146.81
N GLU A 498 -123.08 92.96 -146.86
CA GLU A 498 -122.82 92.24 -148.12
C GLU A 498 -124.11 91.92 -148.90
N SER A 499 -125.24 91.69 -148.22
CA SER A 499 -126.52 91.42 -148.89
C SER A 499 -127.12 92.66 -149.59
N LEU A 500 -126.82 93.86 -149.10
CA LEU A 500 -127.26 95.12 -149.71
C LEU A 500 -126.43 95.48 -150.94
N VAL A 501 -125.14 95.16 -150.98
CA VAL A 501 -124.24 95.45 -152.11
C VAL A 501 -124.55 94.57 -153.34
N LEU A 502 -124.97 93.32 -153.12
CA LEU A 502 -125.38 92.42 -154.22
C LEU A 502 -126.72 92.80 -154.85
N ARG A 503 -127.55 93.60 -154.17
CA ARG A 503 -128.85 94.04 -154.70
C ARG A 503 -128.75 95.29 -155.55
N VAL A 504 -127.78 96.17 -155.27
CA VAL A 504 -127.48 97.35 -156.09
C VAL A 504 -126.83 96.94 -157.41
N SER A 505 -125.89 96.00 -157.38
CA SER A 505 -125.20 95.51 -158.59
C SER A 505 -126.11 94.79 -159.59
N LYS A 506 -127.21 94.18 -159.16
CA LYS A 506 -128.22 93.61 -160.08
C LYS A 506 -129.09 94.67 -160.75
N LEU A 507 -129.38 95.79 -160.07
CA LEU A 507 -130.18 96.88 -160.65
C LEU A 507 -129.37 97.71 -161.66
N GLU A 508 -128.05 97.70 -161.57
CA GLU A 508 -127.15 98.38 -162.52
C GLU A 508 -126.91 97.58 -163.81
N ALA A 509 -127.00 96.25 -163.77
CA ALA A 509 -126.81 95.40 -164.95
C ALA A 509 -128.02 95.44 -165.92
N ASP A 510 -129.25 95.44 -165.39
CA ASP A 510 -130.46 95.41 -166.23
C ASP A 510 -130.73 96.76 -166.93
N LEU A 511 -130.07 97.84 -166.52
CA LEU A 511 -130.15 99.17 -167.17
C LEU A 511 -129.19 99.32 -168.36
N GLN A 512 -128.21 98.44 -168.55
CA GLN A 512 -127.23 98.54 -169.64
C GLN A 512 -127.57 97.69 -170.88
N GLU A 513 -128.44 96.67 -170.79
CA GLU A 513 -128.67 95.73 -171.90
C GLU A 513 -129.88 96.02 -172.82
N ALA A 514 -130.72 97.03 -172.55
CA ALA A 514 -131.86 97.36 -173.41
C ALA A 514 -131.74 98.72 -174.14
N GLY A 515 -130.51 99.20 -174.36
CA GLY A 515 -130.19 100.40 -175.14
C GLY A 515 -129.64 100.14 -176.55
N GLN A 516 -129.52 98.89 -176.99
CA GLN A 516 -128.94 98.56 -178.30
C GLN A 516 -129.74 97.45 -178.98
N ASN A 517 -130.79 97.83 -179.71
CA ASN A 517 -131.04 97.37 -181.07
C ASN A 517 -132.35 97.93 -181.62
N THR A 518 -132.23 98.95 -182.46
CA THR A 518 -133.08 99.14 -183.64
C THR A 518 -132.19 98.95 -184.90
N ALA A 519 -132.74 98.22 -185.89
CA ALA A 519 -132.24 97.89 -187.25
C ALA A 519 -131.22 96.74 -187.37
N LYS A 520 -131.48 95.66 -188.13
CA LYS A 520 -132.29 95.57 -189.37
C LYS A 520 -133.65 94.86 -189.22
N VAL A 521 -134.64 95.48 -189.88
CA VAL A 521 -136.02 95.06 -190.19
C VAL A 521 -136.92 94.86 -188.98
#